data_AF-A0A1F5WNZ9-F1
#
_entry.id   AF-A0A1F5WNZ9-F1
#
_cell.length_a   1.000
_cell.length_b   1.000
_cell.length_c   1.000
_cell.angle_alpha   90.00
_cell.angle_beta   90.00
_cell.angle_gamma   90.00
#
_symmetry.space_group_name_H-M   'P 1'
#
loop_
_entity.id
_entity.type
_entity.pdbx_description
1 polymer ?
#
loop_
_entity_poly.entity_id
_entity_poly.type
_entity_poly.pdbx_seq_one_letter_code
_entity_poly.pdbx_strand_id
1 'polypeptide(L)'
;MLRIKNKTSGFDRKAVFWSAVGLFLILFLLSLNFFGGVSKNEVKLTIDFGDGNKRNFITSAKEGITAWGLLQQANAIYGIPLEIEGKFWPQSINGISNVNGGKKWNFYLNGRTRKEGPYETKLSGGERILFKFE
;
A
#
# COMPACT_ATOMS: atom_id res chain seq x y z
N MET A 1 -0.50 39.67 52.65
CA MET A 1 -0.51 39.79 51.17
C MET A 1 0.30 38.63 50.61
N LEU A 2 -0.34 37.57 50.11
CA LEU A 2 0.32 36.36 49.60
C LEU A 2 0.63 36.54 48.11
N ARG A 3 1.92 36.52 47.75
CA ARG A 3 2.38 36.67 46.36
C ARG A 3 2.32 35.31 45.66
N ILE A 4 1.32 35.12 44.81
CA ILE A 4 1.20 33.92 43.96
C ILE A 4 2.30 33.99 42.90
N LYS A 5 3.28 33.08 42.97
CA LYS A 5 4.26 32.87 41.89
C LYS A 5 3.56 32.14 40.74
N ASN A 6 3.26 32.86 39.66
CA ASN A 6 2.92 32.23 38.39
C ASN A 6 4.14 31.44 37.90
N LYS A 7 4.05 30.11 38.00
CA LYS A 7 5.03 29.18 37.44
C LYS A 7 4.75 29.09 35.95
N THR A 8 5.31 30.00 35.16
CA THR A 8 5.33 29.90 33.71
C THR A 8 6.03 28.59 33.36
N SER A 9 5.26 27.65 32.80
CA SER A 9 5.77 26.39 32.29
C SER A 9 6.79 26.70 31.20
N GLY A 10 8.07 26.59 31.53
CA GLY A 10 9.16 26.69 30.57
C GLY A 10 8.95 25.61 29.53
N PHE A 11 8.56 26.02 28.33
CA PHE A 11 8.41 25.15 27.17
C PHE A 11 9.78 24.51 26.89
N ASP A 12 9.95 23.24 27.25
CA ASP A 12 11.23 22.56 27.14
C ASP A 12 11.54 22.30 25.66
N ARG A 13 12.36 23.19 25.09
CA ARG A 13 12.82 23.11 23.70
C ARG A 13 13.47 21.75 23.39
N LYS A 14 14.05 21.07 24.38
CA LYS A 14 14.62 19.73 24.20
C LYS A 14 13.53 18.68 24.01
N ALA A 15 12.45 18.75 24.79
CA ALA A 15 11.31 17.83 24.65
C ALA A 15 10.65 17.96 23.27
N VAL A 16 10.49 19.19 22.78
CA VAL A 16 9.94 19.48 21.44
C VAL A 16 10.85 18.96 20.34
N PHE A 17 12.17 19.18 20.47
CA PHE A 17 13.16 18.66 19.52
C PHE A 17 13.14 17.14 19.45
N TRP A 18 13.16 16.44 20.59
CA TRP A 18 13.08 14.99 20.64
C TRP A 18 11.74 14.44 20.11
N SER A 19 10.64 15.17 20.30
CA SER A 19 9.34 14.81 19.74
C SER A 19 9.32 14.91 18.21
N ALA A 20 9.95 15.96 17.65
CA ALA A 20 10.09 16.13 16.20
C ALA A 20 11.00 15.05 15.59
N VAL A 21 12.11 14.70 16.26
CA VAL A 21 12.99 13.60 15.85
C VAL A 21 12.24 12.27 15.87
N GLY A 22 11.47 11.99 16.93
CA GLY A 22 10.65 10.78 17.03
C GLY A 22 9.62 10.68 15.91
N LEU A 23 8.90 11.77 15.62
CA LEU A 23 7.93 11.83 14.52
C LEU A 23 8.61 11.59 13.16
N PHE A 24 9.77 12.22 12.92
CA PHE A 24 10.53 12.03 11.69
C PHE A 24 10.99 10.58 11.53
N LEU A 25 11.44 9.94 12.60
CA LEU A 25 11.92 8.56 12.59
C LEU A 25 10.75 7.58 12.33
N ILE A 26 9.58 7.83 12.91
CA ILE A 26 8.35 7.07 12.63
C ILE A 26 7.93 7.24 11.17
N LEU A 27 7.91 8.47 10.65
CA LEU A 27 7.60 8.75 9.25
C LEU A 27 8.61 8.10 8.30
N PHE A 28 9.89 8.11 8.65
CA PHE A 28 10.96 7.47 7.88
C PHE A 28 10.80 5.94 7.87
N LEU A 29 10.54 5.31 9.02
CA LEU A 29 10.27 3.88 9.11
C LEU A 29 8.99 3.46 8.37
N LEU A 30 7.94 4.28 8.43
CA LEU A 30 6.73 4.09 7.61
C LEU A 30 7.07 4.15 6.12
N SER A 31 7.97 5.05 5.71
CA SER A 31 8.40 5.20 4.31
C SER A 31 9.16 3.97 3.79
N LEU A 32 9.99 3.31 4.61
CA LEU A 32 10.74 2.13 4.18
C LEU A 32 9.85 0.96 3.73
N ASN A 33 8.67 0.81 4.33
CA ASN A 33 7.68 -0.21 3.92
C ASN A 33 7.07 0.06 2.54
N PHE A 34 7.02 1.32 2.11
CA PHE A 34 6.49 1.72 0.80
C PHE A 34 7.59 1.85 -0.28
N PHE A 35 8.81 2.22 0.10
CA PHE A 35 9.89 2.59 -0.84
C PHE A 35 11.03 1.58 -0.97
N GLY A 36 10.90 0.36 -0.44
CA GLY A 36 11.81 -0.73 -0.81
C GLY A 36 11.93 -0.82 -2.33
N GLY A 37 13.16 -0.67 -2.84
CA GLY A 37 13.46 -0.73 -4.28
C GLY A 37 13.05 -2.09 -4.83
N VAL A 38 12.31 -2.12 -5.94
CA VAL A 38 12.11 -3.35 -6.72
C VAL A 38 13.23 -3.40 -7.73
N SER A 39 13.93 -4.53 -7.84
CA SER A 39 15.01 -4.66 -8.82
C SER A 39 14.45 -4.55 -10.24
N LYS A 40 15.28 -4.13 -11.20
CA LYS A 40 14.87 -4.02 -12.62
C LYS A 40 14.43 -5.34 -13.24
N ASN A 41 14.67 -6.48 -12.58
CA ASN A 41 14.33 -7.81 -13.07
C ASN A 41 13.13 -8.40 -12.33
N GLU A 42 12.47 -7.63 -11.46
CA GLU A 42 11.36 -8.08 -10.63
C GLU A 42 10.18 -7.15 -10.75
N VAL A 43 9.02 -7.64 -10.36
CA VAL A 43 7.80 -6.87 -10.17
C VAL A 43 7.24 -7.20 -8.80
N LYS A 44 6.74 -6.19 -8.09
CA LYS A 44 6.15 -6.36 -6.76
C LYS A 44 4.65 -6.09 -6.81
N LEU A 45 3.86 -7.06 -6.40
CA LEU A 45 2.43 -6.92 -6.13
C LEU A 45 2.22 -6.74 -4.62
N THR A 46 1.38 -5.79 -4.26
CA THR A 46 0.89 -5.58 -2.89
C THR A 46 -0.64 -5.63 -2.92
N ILE A 47 -1.23 -6.43 -2.02
CA ILE A 47 -2.66 -6.45 -1.76
C ILE A 47 -2.87 -5.84 -0.37
N ASP A 48 -3.52 -4.70 -0.30
CA ASP A 48 -3.80 -3.93 0.92
C ASP A 48 -5.30 -3.98 1.22
N PHE A 49 -5.67 -4.67 2.30
CA PHE A 49 -7.07 -4.92 2.65
C PHE A 49 -7.75 -3.72 3.32
N GLY A 50 -7.04 -2.60 3.52
CA GLY A 50 -7.61 -1.37 4.07
C GLY A 50 -7.84 -1.38 5.59
N ASP A 51 -7.53 -2.48 6.25
CA ASP A 51 -7.57 -2.70 7.71
C ASP A 51 -6.17 -2.73 8.35
N GLY A 52 -5.13 -2.41 7.56
CA GLY A 52 -3.72 -2.51 7.95
C GLY A 52 -3.07 -3.83 7.56
N ASN A 53 -3.84 -4.85 7.16
CA ASN A 53 -3.30 -6.10 6.64
C ASN A 53 -2.87 -5.93 5.19
N LYS A 54 -1.62 -6.35 4.89
CA LYS A 54 -1.05 -6.31 3.54
C LYS A 54 -0.37 -7.62 3.20
N ARG A 55 -0.51 -8.06 1.97
CA ARG A 55 0.24 -9.19 1.40
C ARG A 55 1.12 -8.69 0.26
N ASN A 56 2.40 -9.06 0.31
CA ASN A 56 3.36 -8.72 -0.73
C ASN A 56 3.73 -9.97 -1.51
N PHE A 57 3.85 -9.83 -2.82
CA PHE A 57 4.31 -10.88 -3.72
C PHE A 57 5.35 -10.28 -4.66
N ILE A 58 6.50 -10.94 -4.78
CA ILE A 58 7.57 -10.54 -5.69
C ILE A 58 7.81 -11.70 -6.65
N THR A 59 7.87 -11.39 -7.94
CA THR A 59 8.20 -12.36 -8.97
C THR A 59 9.10 -11.72 -10.00
N SER A 60 9.78 -12.54 -10.81
CA SER A 60 10.60 -12.04 -11.91
C SER A 60 9.73 -11.33 -12.94
N ALA A 61 10.22 -10.21 -13.45
CA ALA A 61 9.62 -9.51 -14.57
C ALA A 61 9.75 -10.39 -15.82
N LYS A 62 8.61 -10.83 -16.36
CA LYS A 62 8.52 -11.57 -17.61
C LYS A 62 7.81 -10.70 -18.64
N GLU A 63 8.23 -10.80 -19.89
CA GLU A 63 7.61 -10.05 -20.97
C GLU A 63 6.11 -10.39 -21.08
N GLY A 64 5.28 -9.36 -21.20
CA GLY A 64 3.83 -9.51 -21.37
C GLY A 64 3.05 -9.86 -20.10
N ILE A 65 3.68 -9.96 -18.92
CA ILE A 65 2.94 -10.13 -17.66
C ILE A 65 2.07 -8.91 -17.38
N THR A 66 0.82 -9.15 -16.99
CA THR A 66 -0.14 -8.09 -16.65
C THR A 66 -0.36 -8.02 -15.14
N ALA A 67 -0.86 -6.89 -14.64
CA ALA A 67 -1.19 -6.76 -13.23
C ALA A 67 -2.25 -7.79 -12.79
N TRP A 68 -3.22 -8.08 -13.65
CA TRP A 68 -4.19 -9.15 -13.42
C TRP A 68 -3.55 -10.54 -13.37
N GLY A 69 -2.66 -10.86 -14.31
CA GLY A 69 -1.94 -12.14 -14.31
C GLY A 69 -1.09 -12.34 -13.05
N LEU A 70 -0.53 -11.26 -12.52
CA LEU A 70 0.18 -11.24 -11.25
C LEU A 70 -0.74 -11.54 -10.06
N LEU A 71 -1.95 -10.96 -10.05
CA LEU A 71 -2.95 -11.22 -9.03
C LEU A 71 -3.43 -12.69 -9.08
N GLN A 72 -3.62 -13.26 -10.27
CA GLN A 72 -3.94 -14.68 -10.45
C GLN A 72 -2.83 -15.61 -9.96
N GLN A 73 -1.56 -15.26 -10.20
CA GLN A 73 -0.43 -16.01 -9.65
C GLN A 73 -0.40 -15.97 -8.12
N ALA A 74 -0.66 -14.81 -7.52
CA ALA A 74 -0.78 -14.70 -6.07
C ALA A 74 -1.95 -15.52 -5.51
N ASN A 75 -3.09 -15.60 -6.22
CA ASN A 75 -4.16 -16.52 -5.88
C ASN A 75 -3.69 -17.98 -5.91
N ALA A 76 -3.04 -18.42 -6.99
CA ALA A 76 -2.57 -19.79 -7.12
C ALA A 76 -1.58 -20.21 -6.02
N ILE A 77 -0.74 -19.28 -5.53
CA ILE A 77 0.27 -19.55 -4.50
C ILE A 77 -0.33 -19.50 -3.09
N TYR A 78 -1.19 -18.51 -2.80
CA TYR A 78 -1.67 -18.24 -1.45
C TYR A 78 -3.13 -18.67 -1.21
N GLY A 79 -3.78 -19.24 -2.21
CA GLY A 79 -5.20 -19.61 -2.17
C GLY A 79 -6.08 -18.40 -1.85
N ILE A 80 -5.88 -17.27 -2.53
CA ILE A 80 -6.64 -16.03 -2.32
C ILE A 80 -7.83 -16.02 -3.29
N PRO A 81 -9.07 -16.29 -2.85
CA PRO A 81 -10.23 -16.26 -3.73
C PRO A 81 -10.35 -14.91 -4.44
N LEU A 82 -10.55 -14.94 -5.76
CA LEU A 82 -10.74 -13.75 -6.59
C LEU A 82 -12.11 -13.86 -7.27
N GLU A 83 -12.93 -12.83 -7.13
CA GLU A 83 -14.14 -12.65 -7.93
C GLU A 83 -13.96 -11.44 -8.83
N ILE A 84 -14.52 -11.50 -10.03
CA ILE A 84 -14.26 -10.54 -11.11
C ILE A 84 -15.55 -9.83 -11.48
N GLU A 85 -15.47 -8.52 -11.68
CA GLU A 85 -16.51 -7.70 -12.27
C GLU A 85 -16.04 -7.16 -13.64
N GLY A 86 -16.86 -7.32 -14.68
CA GLY A 86 -16.65 -6.73 -16.01
C GLY A 86 -15.25 -6.98 -16.59
N LYS A 87 -14.53 -5.90 -16.91
CA LYS A 87 -13.21 -5.89 -17.59
C LYS A 87 -12.05 -6.31 -16.66
N PHE A 88 -12.13 -7.48 -16.03
CA PHE A 88 -11.07 -8.00 -15.16
C PHE A 88 -10.70 -7.06 -14.01
N TRP A 89 -11.69 -6.36 -13.45
CA TRP A 89 -11.56 -5.65 -12.19
C TRP A 89 -11.94 -6.59 -11.04
N PRO A 90 -11.18 -6.61 -9.93
CA PRO A 90 -11.55 -7.43 -8.79
C PRO A 90 -12.84 -6.91 -8.15
N GLN A 91 -13.88 -7.75 -8.16
CA GLN A 91 -15.10 -7.56 -7.39
C GLN A 91 -14.88 -7.90 -5.92
N SER A 92 -14.09 -8.95 -5.68
CA SER A 92 -13.73 -9.44 -4.36
C SER A 92 -12.32 -10.03 -4.37
N ILE A 93 -11.57 -9.77 -3.31
CA ILE A 93 -10.27 -10.41 -3.04
C ILE A 93 -10.31 -10.95 -1.62
N ASN A 94 -10.08 -12.25 -1.45
CA ASN A 94 -10.13 -12.92 -0.17
C ASN A 94 -11.47 -12.77 0.58
N GLY A 95 -12.59 -12.72 -0.15
CA GLY A 95 -13.93 -12.55 0.41
C GLY A 95 -14.32 -11.11 0.77
N ILE A 96 -13.44 -10.13 0.55
CA ILE A 96 -13.76 -8.71 0.76
C ILE A 96 -14.27 -8.12 -0.56
N SER A 97 -15.57 -7.83 -0.62
CA SER A 97 -16.27 -7.34 -1.81
C SER A 97 -16.38 -5.81 -1.88
N ASN A 98 -16.45 -5.26 -3.11
CA ASN A 98 -16.65 -3.83 -3.41
C ASN A 98 -17.94 -3.20 -2.83
N VAL A 99 -18.88 -4.00 -2.34
CA VAL A 99 -20.09 -3.52 -1.66
C VAL A 99 -19.91 -3.32 -0.16
N ASN A 100 -18.80 -3.77 0.41
CA ASN A 100 -18.62 -3.77 1.86
C ASN A 100 -18.29 -2.35 2.37
N GLY A 101 -19.27 -1.65 2.93
CA GLY A 101 -19.09 -0.34 3.58
C GLY A 101 -18.82 0.83 2.64
N GLY A 102 -19.17 0.72 1.34
CA GLY A 102 -18.97 1.77 0.33
C GLY A 102 -17.53 1.90 -0.19
N LYS A 103 -16.64 1.00 0.25
CA LYS A 103 -15.25 0.90 -0.19
C LYS A 103 -15.12 -0.07 -1.36
N LYS A 104 -14.13 0.14 -2.22
CA LYS A 104 -13.87 -0.71 -3.39
C LYS A 104 -12.38 -1.03 -3.55
N TRP A 105 -12.10 -2.05 -4.33
CA TRP A 105 -10.75 -2.37 -4.77
C TRP A 105 -10.30 -1.39 -5.85
N ASN A 106 -9.24 -0.66 -5.54
CA ASN A 106 -8.57 0.27 -6.44
C ASN A 106 -7.22 -0.30 -6.88
N PHE A 107 -6.86 -0.02 -8.13
CA PHE A 107 -5.60 -0.46 -8.74
C PHE A 107 -4.65 0.73 -8.92
N TYR A 108 -3.42 0.53 -8.49
CA TYR A 108 -2.33 1.49 -8.58
C TYR A 108 -1.11 0.85 -9.22
N LEU A 109 -0.49 1.57 -10.15
CA LEU A 109 0.82 1.26 -10.71
C LEU A 109 1.81 2.34 -10.30
N ASN A 110 2.89 1.96 -9.63
CA ASN A 110 3.91 2.86 -9.10
C ASN A 110 3.32 4.01 -8.27
N GLY A 111 2.26 3.70 -7.49
CA GLY A 111 1.58 4.65 -6.62
C GLY A 111 0.58 5.58 -7.32
N ARG A 112 0.28 5.37 -8.61
CA ARG A 112 -0.68 6.18 -9.37
C ARG A 112 -1.80 5.33 -9.95
N THR A 113 -3.01 5.89 -9.98
CA THR A 113 -4.14 5.28 -10.70
C THR A 113 -3.87 5.30 -12.20
N ARG A 114 -4.41 4.30 -12.92
CA ARG A 114 -4.33 4.21 -14.38
C ARG A 114 -5.73 4.24 -14.98
N LYS A 115 -5.82 4.67 -16.25
CA LYS A 115 -7.07 4.56 -17.01
C LYS A 115 -7.25 3.14 -17.54
N GLU A 116 -6.15 2.50 -17.88
CA GLU A 116 -6.11 1.08 -18.22
C GLU A 116 -6.44 0.23 -17.00
N GLY A 117 -7.18 -0.86 -17.21
CA GLY A 117 -7.46 -1.82 -16.16
C GLY A 117 -6.26 -2.73 -15.87
N PRO A 118 -6.37 -3.57 -14.83
CA PRO A 118 -5.30 -4.49 -14.45
C PRO A 118 -4.94 -5.50 -15.54
N TYR A 119 -5.89 -5.85 -16.42
CA TYR A 119 -5.67 -6.79 -17.51
C TYR A 119 -4.94 -6.16 -18.69
N GLU A 120 -5.26 -4.91 -19.04
CA GLU A 120 -4.61 -4.21 -20.15
C GLU A 120 -3.22 -3.68 -19.77
N THR A 121 -2.95 -3.54 -18.46
CA THR A 121 -1.68 -3.01 -17.96
C THR A 121 -0.57 -4.07 -18.02
N LYS A 122 0.26 -3.99 -19.07
CA LYS A 122 1.52 -4.74 -19.18
C LYS A 122 2.58 -4.16 -18.27
N LEU A 123 3.30 -5.02 -17.58
CA LEU A 123 4.28 -4.63 -16.58
C LEU A 123 5.70 -4.75 -17.10
N SER A 124 6.53 -3.81 -16.67
CA SER A 124 7.98 -3.80 -16.86
C SER A 124 8.69 -4.12 -15.54
N GLY A 125 9.94 -4.55 -15.62
CA GLY A 125 10.73 -4.78 -14.42
C GLY A 125 11.02 -3.49 -13.63
N GLY A 126 11.04 -3.62 -12.31
CA GLY A 126 11.11 -2.51 -11.34
C GLY A 126 9.77 -1.93 -10.93
N GLU A 127 8.65 -2.43 -11.47
CA GLU A 127 7.33 -1.87 -11.19
C GLU A 127 6.67 -2.41 -9.91
N ARG A 128 5.84 -1.56 -9.33
CA ARG A 128 5.05 -1.82 -8.11
C ARG A 128 3.57 -1.74 -8.42
N ILE A 129 2.87 -2.82 -8.13
CA ILE A 129 1.43 -2.97 -8.27
C ILE A 129 0.84 -2.93 -6.88
N LEU A 130 -0.21 -2.15 -6.70
CA LEU A 130 -0.99 -2.13 -5.47
C LEU A 130 -2.47 -2.28 -5.81
N PHE A 131 -3.09 -3.32 -5.25
CA PHE A 131 -4.54 -3.41 -5.11
C PHE A 131 -4.89 -3.02 -3.68
N LYS A 132 -5.70 -1.98 -3.52
CA LYS A 132 -6.05 -1.43 -2.21
C LYS A 132 -7.56 -1.33 -2.04
N PHE A 133 -8.07 -1.85 -0.94
CA PHE A 133 -9.47 -1.71 -0.55
C PHE A 133 -9.67 -0.39 0.22
N GLU A 134 -10.41 0.55 -0.36
CA GLU A 134 -10.65 1.88 0.22
C GLU A 134 -11.93 2.56 -0.27
#